data_AF-A0A966HLR9-F1
#
_entry.id   AF-A0A966HLR9-F1
#
_cell.length_a   1.000
_cell.length_b   1.000
_cell.length_c   1.000
_cell.angle_alpha   90.00
_cell.angle_beta   90.00
_cell.angle_gamma   90.00
#
_symmetry.space_group_name_H-M   'P 1'
#
loop_
_entity.id
_entity.type
_entity.pdbx_description
1 polymer ?
#
loop_
_entity_poly.entity_id
_entity_poly.type
_entity_poly.pdbx_seq_one_letter_code
_entity_poly.pdbx_strand_id
1 'polypeptide(L)'
;FVEEPPKGSPLLGTKNLILTPHLGASTTEAQEKVAVQIAEQISDYLKTGAITNAVNTFSLTAKEYQSVKPFLKLSNLLGGFAGQLTENAIKSVQIEFEGAAANVNTASLTQTIIYSLLKPTTDSINIINSILVAKSKSISISEVKHQKENDYQSLIKLTVVTDKQTRSVSGTIFGGKARIVEIKGIKIEADLSEHNLYVTNQDKPGFIKDLSKILADNKINIATFHLGRLSSGGEAIAIISTDNKIENSVIESIKKIPLVIQAKYIQFKDKENE
;
A
#
# COMPACT_ATOMS: atom_id res chain seq x y z
N PHE A 1 -12.73 -34.80 -9.89
CA PHE A 1 -12.47 -34.86 -11.35
C PHE A 1 -11.83 -33.55 -11.79
N VAL A 2 -11.25 -33.46 -12.99
CA VAL A 2 -10.67 -32.18 -13.47
C VAL A 2 -11.77 -31.13 -13.71
N GLU A 3 -12.91 -31.56 -14.24
CA GLU A 3 -14.13 -30.77 -14.36
C GLU A 3 -15.26 -31.49 -13.62
N GLU A 4 -16.01 -30.75 -12.80
CA GLU A 4 -17.14 -31.27 -12.01
C GLU A 4 -18.41 -30.48 -12.35
N PRO A 5 -19.51 -31.15 -12.79
CA PRO A 5 -19.70 -32.60 -12.89
C PRO A 5 -18.95 -33.24 -14.09
N PRO A 6 -18.51 -34.51 -13.99
CA PRO A 6 -17.62 -35.15 -14.96
C PRO A 6 -18.33 -35.66 -16.22
N LYS A 7 -19.11 -34.79 -16.89
CA LYS A 7 -19.88 -35.15 -18.10
C LYS A 7 -18.93 -35.65 -19.19
N GLY A 8 -19.26 -36.81 -19.78
CA GLY A 8 -18.47 -37.39 -20.88
C GLY A 8 -17.11 -37.96 -20.48
N SER A 9 -16.80 -38.07 -19.17
CA SER A 9 -15.55 -38.68 -18.73
C SER A 9 -15.49 -40.16 -19.13
N PRO A 10 -14.39 -40.63 -19.75
CA PRO A 10 -14.22 -42.04 -20.14
C PRO A 10 -14.15 -42.98 -18.93
N LEU A 11 -13.96 -42.43 -17.73
CA LEU A 11 -13.96 -43.18 -16.47
C LEU A 11 -15.37 -43.60 -16.04
N LEU A 12 -16.42 -42.91 -16.52
CA LEU A 12 -17.80 -43.28 -16.23
C LEU A 12 -18.12 -44.65 -16.86
N GLY A 13 -18.60 -45.58 -16.03
CA GLY A 13 -18.94 -46.94 -16.48
C GLY A 13 -17.75 -47.89 -16.62
N THR A 14 -16.53 -47.48 -16.24
CA THR A 14 -15.36 -48.36 -16.25
C THR A 14 -15.52 -49.50 -15.24
N LYS A 15 -15.30 -50.74 -15.68
CA LYS A 15 -15.40 -51.93 -14.82
C LYS A 15 -14.31 -51.90 -13.74
N ASN A 16 -14.66 -52.29 -12.52
CA ASN A 16 -13.78 -52.31 -11.34
C ASN A 16 -13.30 -50.93 -10.84
N LEU A 17 -13.97 -49.83 -11.24
CA LEU A 17 -13.69 -48.49 -10.75
C LEU A 17 -14.90 -47.94 -9.98
N ILE A 18 -14.72 -47.58 -8.71
CA ILE A 18 -15.75 -46.91 -7.90
C ILE A 18 -15.50 -45.41 -7.93
N LEU A 19 -16.51 -44.65 -8.35
CA LEU A 19 -16.47 -43.20 -8.40
C LEU A 19 -17.42 -42.64 -7.36
N THR A 20 -16.96 -41.71 -6.53
CA THR A 20 -17.79 -40.96 -5.58
C THR A 20 -17.88 -39.50 -6.04
N PRO A 21 -19.08 -38.89 -6.10
CA PRO A 21 -19.26 -37.53 -6.60
C PRO A 21 -18.85 -36.49 -5.53
N HIS A 22 -17.55 -36.37 -5.27
CA HIS A 22 -16.98 -35.42 -4.31
C HIS A 22 -17.67 -35.46 -2.92
N LEU A 23 -18.08 -36.64 -2.47
CA LEU A 23 -18.81 -36.82 -1.20
C LEU A 23 -17.91 -36.81 0.04
N GLY A 24 -16.61 -36.53 -0.12
CA GLY A 24 -15.62 -36.63 0.96
C GLY A 24 -15.90 -35.72 2.17
N ALA A 25 -16.61 -34.60 1.96
CA ALA A 25 -17.04 -33.68 3.02
C ALA A 25 -18.58 -33.59 3.14
N SER A 26 -19.32 -34.49 2.47
CA SER A 26 -20.79 -34.49 2.44
C SER A 26 -21.38 -35.32 3.58
N THR A 27 -20.93 -35.07 4.82
CA THR A 27 -21.52 -35.64 6.03
C THR A 27 -22.06 -34.53 6.92
N THR A 28 -23.09 -34.83 7.71
CA THR A 28 -23.70 -33.85 8.63
C THR A 28 -22.67 -33.31 9.62
N GLU A 29 -21.81 -34.17 10.14
CA GLU A 29 -20.77 -33.84 11.12
C GLU A 29 -19.73 -32.88 10.53
N ALA A 30 -19.33 -33.11 9.28
CA ALA A 30 -18.39 -32.24 8.58
C ALA A 30 -19.01 -30.85 8.32
N GLN A 31 -20.27 -30.80 7.89
CA GLN A 31 -20.98 -29.54 7.65
C GLN A 31 -21.23 -28.76 8.95
N GLU A 32 -21.61 -29.44 10.04
CA GLU A 32 -21.78 -28.82 11.36
C GLU A 32 -20.47 -28.24 11.87
N LYS A 33 -19.37 -29.01 11.78
CA LYS A 33 -18.05 -28.54 12.21
C LYS A 33 -17.59 -27.31 11.41
N VAL A 34 -17.80 -27.30 10.10
CA VAL A 34 -17.50 -26.13 9.25
C VAL A 34 -18.38 -24.94 9.63
N ALA A 35 -19.68 -25.15 9.86
CA ALA A 35 -20.60 -24.08 10.26
C ALA A 35 -20.19 -23.44 11.59
N VAL A 36 -19.88 -24.25 12.61
CA VAL A 36 -19.38 -23.77 13.91
C VAL A 36 -18.07 -23.01 13.72
N GLN A 37 -17.12 -23.56 12.95
CA GLN A 37 -15.83 -22.92 12.70
C GLN A 37 -16.00 -21.54 12.03
N ILE A 38 -16.89 -21.41 11.03
CA ILE A 38 -17.16 -20.12 10.38
C ILE A 38 -17.86 -19.15 11.33
N ALA A 39 -18.82 -19.62 12.14
CA ALA A 39 -19.51 -18.79 13.13
C ALA A 39 -18.54 -18.26 14.21
N GLU A 40 -17.62 -19.09 14.68
CA GLU A 40 -16.56 -18.70 15.61
C GLU A 40 -15.62 -17.66 14.99
N GLN A 41 -15.17 -17.88 13.74
CA GLN A 41 -14.33 -16.92 13.01
C GLN A 41 -15.00 -15.56 12.87
N ILE A 42 -16.28 -15.53 12.52
CA ILE A 42 -17.06 -14.27 12.41
C ILE A 42 -17.20 -13.62 13.80
N SER A 43 -17.52 -14.40 14.84
CA SER A 43 -17.63 -13.89 16.22
C SER A 43 -16.32 -13.29 16.70
N ASP A 44 -15.20 -13.96 16.51
CA ASP A 44 -13.88 -13.52 16.94
C ASP A 44 -13.44 -12.24 16.23
N TYR A 45 -13.68 -12.15 14.93
CA TYR A 45 -13.43 -10.94 14.15
C TYR A 45 -14.27 -9.77 14.67
N LEU A 46 -15.59 -9.95 14.84
CA LEU A 46 -16.48 -8.87 15.28
C LEU A 46 -16.23 -8.42 16.72
N LYS A 47 -15.81 -9.33 17.61
CA LYS A 47 -15.56 -9.01 19.02
C LYS A 47 -14.16 -8.47 19.28
N THR A 48 -13.15 -9.02 18.61
CA THR A 48 -11.74 -8.79 18.96
C THR A 48 -10.86 -8.32 17.80
N GLY A 49 -11.35 -8.46 16.57
CA GLY A 49 -10.57 -8.21 15.36
C GLY A 49 -9.58 -9.33 15.00
N ALA A 50 -9.65 -10.49 15.66
CA ALA A 50 -8.85 -11.66 15.28
C ALA A 50 -9.23 -12.15 13.87
N ILE A 51 -8.23 -12.51 13.08
CA ILE A 51 -8.42 -13.00 11.71
C ILE A 51 -7.73 -14.35 11.62
N THR A 52 -8.50 -15.42 11.45
CA THR A 52 -7.97 -16.77 11.28
C THR A 52 -8.51 -17.39 9.99
N ASN A 53 -7.67 -18.17 9.30
CA ASN A 53 -8.01 -18.85 8.04
C ASN A 53 -8.53 -17.93 6.92
N ALA A 54 -8.11 -16.66 6.93
CA ALA A 54 -8.52 -15.72 5.89
C ALA A 54 -7.92 -16.08 4.53
N VAL A 55 -8.76 -16.05 3.51
CA VAL A 55 -8.39 -16.39 2.13
C VAL A 55 -7.72 -15.20 1.42
N ASN A 56 -8.01 -13.97 1.87
CA ASN A 56 -7.62 -12.73 1.19
C ASN A 56 -6.78 -11.77 2.06
N THR A 57 -6.49 -12.12 3.32
CA THR A 57 -5.69 -11.30 4.24
C THR A 57 -4.91 -12.19 5.23
N PHE A 58 -3.96 -11.61 5.95
CA PHE A 58 -3.09 -12.36 6.87
C PHE A 58 -3.90 -13.01 8.00
N SER A 59 -3.45 -14.18 8.44
CA SER A 59 -3.91 -14.75 9.71
C SER A 59 -3.13 -14.11 10.86
N LEU A 60 -3.83 -13.41 11.75
CA LEU A 60 -3.28 -12.71 12.92
C LEU A 60 -4.19 -12.96 14.13
N THR A 61 -3.59 -13.23 15.28
CA THR A 61 -4.34 -13.20 16.55
C THR A 61 -4.81 -11.78 16.85
N ALA A 62 -5.83 -11.61 17.70
CA ALA A 62 -6.30 -10.27 18.11
C ALA A 62 -5.17 -9.39 18.66
N LYS A 63 -4.29 -9.97 19.50
CA LYS A 63 -3.17 -9.26 20.12
C LYS A 63 -2.14 -8.78 19.08
N GLU A 64 -1.83 -9.63 18.11
CA GLU A 64 -0.93 -9.28 17.01
C GLU A 64 -1.57 -8.20 16.13
N TYR A 65 -2.85 -8.34 15.80
CA TYR A 65 -3.58 -7.37 14.98
C TYR A 65 -3.54 -5.97 15.61
N GLN A 66 -3.79 -5.84 16.92
CA GLN A 66 -3.72 -4.53 17.58
C GLN A 66 -2.33 -3.88 17.49
N SER A 67 -1.27 -4.68 17.62
CA SER A 67 0.11 -4.21 17.53
C SER A 67 0.49 -3.81 16.10
N VAL A 68 -0.02 -4.55 15.11
CA VAL A 68 0.34 -4.43 13.68
C VAL A 68 -0.53 -3.39 12.95
N LYS A 69 -1.79 -3.20 13.37
CA LYS A 69 -2.78 -2.33 12.70
C LYS A 69 -2.27 -0.91 12.39
N PRO A 70 -1.62 -0.18 13.31
CA PRO A 70 -1.09 1.14 13.00
C PRO A 70 -0.04 1.11 11.88
N PHE A 71 0.81 0.07 11.88
CA PHE A 71 1.86 -0.11 10.88
C PHE A 71 1.33 -0.61 9.53
N LEU A 72 0.19 -1.32 9.49
CA LEU A 72 -0.49 -1.66 8.23
C LEU A 72 -0.97 -0.41 7.49
N LYS A 73 -1.54 0.56 8.22
CA LYS A 73 -1.94 1.85 7.63
C LYS A 73 -0.74 2.59 7.03
N LEU A 74 0.36 2.66 7.78
CA LEU A 74 1.60 3.25 7.31
C LEU A 74 2.18 2.50 6.10
N SER A 75 2.17 1.17 6.14
CA SER A 75 2.62 0.30 5.05
C SER A 75 1.83 0.53 3.77
N ASN A 76 0.51 0.63 3.87
CA ASN A 76 -0.38 0.93 2.75
C ASN A 76 -0.12 2.33 2.19
N LEU A 77 0.06 3.32 3.07
CA LEU A 77 0.41 4.69 2.69
C LEU A 77 1.72 4.76 1.90
N LEU A 78 2.80 4.16 2.42
CA LEU A 78 4.12 4.21 1.79
C LEU A 78 4.14 3.46 0.45
N GLY A 79 3.58 2.25 0.41
CA GLY A 79 3.48 1.47 -0.82
C GLY A 79 2.63 2.19 -1.87
N GLY A 80 1.43 2.67 -1.49
CA GLY A 80 0.54 3.39 -2.40
C GLY A 80 1.12 4.71 -2.91
N PHE A 81 1.84 5.44 -2.06
CA PHE A 81 2.54 6.67 -2.44
C PHE A 81 3.64 6.39 -3.47
N ALA A 82 4.52 5.42 -3.19
CA ALA A 82 5.59 5.05 -4.10
C ALA A 82 5.05 4.46 -5.41
N GLY A 83 4.00 3.64 -5.35
CA GLY A 83 3.38 3.00 -6.51
C GLY A 83 2.78 4.01 -7.49
N GLN A 84 2.04 4.99 -6.99
CA GLN A 84 1.43 6.03 -7.83
C GLN A 84 2.45 6.98 -8.46
N LEU A 85 3.64 7.10 -7.86
CA LEU A 85 4.74 7.92 -8.39
C LEU A 85 5.75 7.16 -9.26
N THR A 86 5.64 5.83 -9.34
CA THR A 86 6.55 4.98 -10.10
C THR A 86 5.96 4.64 -11.46
N GLU A 87 6.55 5.16 -12.53
CA GLU A 87 6.10 4.94 -13.91
C GLU A 87 6.93 3.89 -14.67
N ASN A 88 8.05 3.45 -14.09
CA ASN A 88 8.98 2.53 -14.74
C ASN A 88 8.97 1.17 -14.06
N ALA A 89 9.39 0.14 -14.79
CA ALA A 89 9.50 -1.21 -14.25
C ALA A 89 10.40 -1.21 -13.01
N ILE A 90 9.86 -1.77 -11.92
CA ILE A 90 10.57 -1.91 -10.65
C ILE A 90 11.54 -3.08 -10.78
N LYS A 91 12.80 -2.87 -10.41
CA LYS A 91 13.82 -3.93 -10.34
C LYS A 91 13.95 -4.50 -8.95
N SER A 92 13.96 -3.62 -7.95
CA SER A 92 14.07 -4.03 -6.56
C SER A 92 13.35 -3.08 -5.62
N VAL A 93 12.98 -3.65 -4.48
CA VAL A 93 12.36 -2.96 -3.36
C VAL A 93 13.13 -3.34 -2.11
N GLN A 94 13.57 -2.33 -1.35
CA GLN A 94 14.15 -2.51 -0.03
C GLN A 94 13.25 -1.85 0.99
N ILE A 95 12.93 -2.58 2.06
CA ILE A 95 12.11 -2.10 3.17
C ILE A 95 12.96 -2.14 4.43
N GLU A 96 13.14 -0.97 5.06
CA GLU A 96 13.83 -0.85 6.33
C GLU A 96 12.79 -0.61 7.43
N PHE A 97 12.82 -1.44 8.47
CA PHE A 97 11.99 -1.32 9.66
C PHE A 97 12.85 -0.91 10.85
N GLU A 98 12.44 0.13 11.57
CA GLU A 98 13.18 0.67 12.71
C GLU A 98 12.30 0.83 13.94
N GLY A 99 12.91 0.71 15.13
CA GLY A 99 12.24 0.86 16.41
C GLY A 99 11.05 -0.09 16.56
N ALA A 100 9.89 0.42 17.01
CA ALA A 100 8.72 -0.43 17.24
C ALA A 100 8.22 -1.17 15.98
N ALA A 101 8.45 -0.64 14.76
CA ALA A 101 8.06 -1.30 13.52
C ALA A 101 8.87 -2.58 13.25
N ALA A 102 10.10 -2.67 13.75
CA ALA A 102 10.95 -3.85 13.60
C ALA A 102 10.51 -5.03 14.49
N ASN A 103 9.74 -4.73 15.55
CA ASN A 103 9.35 -5.66 16.62
C ASN A 103 7.97 -6.30 16.42
N VAL A 104 7.24 -5.93 15.37
CA VAL A 104 5.94 -6.53 15.02
C VAL A 104 6.10 -7.54 13.86
N ASN A 105 5.01 -8.18 13.45
CA ASN A 105 5.02 -9.09 12.31
C ASN A 105 5.32 -8.33 11.00
N THR A 106 6.60 -8.22 10.63
CA THR A 106 7.04 -7.48 9.43
C THR A 106 6.60 -8.13 8.12
N ALA A 107 6.29 -9.44 8.10
CA ALA A 107 5.82 -10.10 6.89
C ALA A 107 4.49 -9.49 6.40
N SER A 108 3.56 -9.23 7.34
CA SER A 108 2.30 -8.55 7.04
C SER A 108 2.49 -7.13 6.52
N LEU A 109 3.49 -6.41 7.05
CA LEU A 109 3.84 -5.06 6.62
C LEU A 109 4.41 -5.06 5.20
N THR A 110 5.40 -5.92 4.95
CA THR A 110 6.02 -6.11 3.62
C THR A 110 4.98 -6.48 2.58
N GLN A 111 4.12 -7.47 2.86
CA GLN A 111 3.06 -7.88 1.96
C GLN A 111 2.09 -6.72 1.63
N THR A 112 1.77 -5.88 2.61
CA THR A 112 0.91 -4.69 2.45
C THR A 112 1.61 -3.61 1.62
N ILE A 113 2.90 -3.35 1.87
CA ILE A 113 3.70 -2.41 1.08
C ILE A 113 3.75 -2.84 -0.38
N ILE A 114 4.11 -4.11 -0.63
CA ILE A 114 4.23 -4.64 -2.00
C ILE A 114 2.89 -4.67 -2.72
N TYR A 115 1.81 -5.07 -2.02
CA TYR A 115 0.45 -4.98 -2.57
C TYR A 115 0.14 -3.56 -3.03
N SER A 116 0.31 -2.58 -2.15
CA SER A 116 -0.05 -1.18 -2.41
C SER A 116 0.84 -0.54 -3.48
N LEU A 117 2.12 -0.91 -3.51
CA LEU A 117 3.10 -0.48 -4.51
C LEU A 117 2.73 -0.96 -5.92
N LEU A 118 2.27 -2.21 -6.05
CA LEU A 118 2.00 -2.83 -7.34
C LEU A 118 0.55 -2.70 -7.80
N LYS A 119 -0.38 -2.36 -6.90
CA LYS A 119 -1.82 -2.22 -7.20
C LYS A 119 -2.12 -1.32 -8.40
N PRO A 120 -1.43 -0.17 -8.62
CA PRO A 120 -1.67 0.66 -9.80
C PRO A 120 -1.33 -0.01 -11.14
N THR A 121 -0.56 -1.11 -11.13
CA THR A 121 -0.06 -1.78 -12.33
C THR A 121 -0.80 -3.06 -12.69
N THR A 122 -1.65 -3.59 -11.80
CA THR A 122 -2.35 -4.87 -12.00
C THR A 122 -3.53 -5.03 -11.06
N ASP A 123 -4.66 -5.50 -11.57
CA ASP A 123 -5.87 -5.71 -10.77
C ASP A 123 -5.89 -7.04 -10.03
N SER A 124 -5.18 -8.05 -10.55
CA SER A 124 -5.11 -9.43 -10.03
C SER A 124 -4.28 -9.60 -8.74
N ILE A 125 -3.70 -8.51 -8.23
CA ILE A 125 -2.94 -8.54 -6.98
C ILE A 125 -3.86 -8.34 -5.76
N ASN A 126 -3.59 -9.12 -4.73
CA ASN A 126 -4.12 -8.97 -3.39
C ASN A 126 -2.96 -9.07 -2.38
N ILE A 127 -3.29 -8.91 -1.10
CA ILE A 127 -2.30 -8.89 -0.03
C ILE A 127 -1.55 -10.24 0.10
N ILE A 128 -2.21 -11.37 -0.15
CA ILE A 128 -1.64 -12.71 -0.01
C ILE A 128 -0.67 -13.04 -1.13
N ASN A 129 -1.06 -12.75 -2.37
CA ASN A 129 -0.26 -13.09 -3.55
C ASN A 129 0.78 -12.01 -3.88
N SER A 130 0.84 -10.88 -3.17
CA SER A 130 1.68 -9.73 -3.53
C SER A 130 3.16 -10.07 -3.72
N ILE A 131 3.71 -10.90 -2.84
CA ILE A 131 5.11 -11.36 -2.91
C ILE A 131 5.34 -12.28 -4.11
N LEU A 132 4.39 -13.18 -4.39
CA LEU A 132 4.47 -14.07 -5.55
C LEU A 132 4.37 -13.28 -6.85
N VAL A 133 3.45 -12.31 -6.93
CA VAL A 133 3.30 -11.42 -8.08
C VAL A 133 4.58 -10.61 -8.29
N ALA A 134 5.16 -10.04 -7.24
CA ALA A 134 6.43 -9.32 -7.35
C ALA A 134 7.56 -10.21 -7.87
N LYS A 135 7.70 -11.43 -7.33
CA LYS A 135 8.71 -12.41 -7.80
C LYS A 135 8.48 -12.81 -9.25
N SER A 136 7.23 -13.01 -9.67
CA SER A 136 6.89 -13.35 -11.06
C SER A 136 7.25 -12.22 -12.05
N LYS A 137 7.28 -10.97 -11.57
CA LYS A 137 7.75 -9.79 -12.29
C LYS A 137 9.26 -9.55 -12.14
N SER A 138 10.01 -10.50 -11.58
CA SER A 138 11.45 -10.40 -11.32
C SER A 138 11.85 -9.23 -10.40
N ILE A 139 10.94 -8.81 -9.52
CA ILE A 139 11.21 -7.77 -8.52
C ILE A 139 11.91 -8.41 -7.32
N SER A 140 13.16 -8.01 -7.07
CA SER A 140 13.89 -8.41 -5.87
C SER A 140 13.38 -7.66 -4.64
N ILE A 141 13.02 -8.38 -3.58
CA ILE A 141 12.55 -7.78 -2.32
C ILE A 141 13.57 -8.07 -1.23
N SER A 142 14.01 -7.04 -0.51
CA SER A 142 14.86 -7.17 0.68
C SER A 142 14.27 -6.42 1.88
N GLU A 143 14.52 -6.96 3.06
CA GLU A 143 14.15 -6.36 4.34
C GLU A 143 15.39 -6.11 5.17
N VAL A 144 15.43 -4.96 5.84
CA VAL A 144 16.45 -4.63 6.84
C VAL A 144 15.72 -4.24 8.13
N LYS A 145 16.20 -4.75 9.27
CA LYS A 145 15.65 -4.41 10.58
C LYS A 145 16.74 -3.75 11.41
N HIS A 146 16.45 -2.56 11.90
CA HIS A 146 17.32 -1.82 12.80
C HIS A 146 16.67 -1.75 14.17
N GLN A 147 17.35 -2.26 15.21
CA GLN A 147 16.84 -2.19 16.58
C GLN A 147 17.04 -0.82 17.23
N LYS A 148 17.79 0.08 16.60
CA LYS A 148 18.07 1.41 17.13
C LYS A 148 16.83 2.30 17.00
N GLU A 149 16.48 2.98 18.08
CA GLU A 149 15.56 4.12 18.04
C GLU A 149 16.31 5.32 17.44
N ASN A 150 15.83 5.80 16.30
CA ASN A 150 16.28 7.06 15.68
C ASN A 150 15.47 8.23 16.26
N ASP A 151 15.43 9.39 15.58
CA ASP A 151 14.62 10.55 15.95
C ASP A 151 13.10 10.23 16.14
N TYR A 152 12.66 9.06 15.69
CA TYR A 152 11.29 8.55 15.82
C TYR A 152 11.25 7.21 16.58
N GLN A 153 10.20 6.99 17.37
CA GLN A 153 9.93 5.72 18.05
C GLN A 153 9.74 4.54 17.08
N SER A 154 9.32 4.83 15.85
CA SER A 154 9.23 3.86 14.78
C SER A 154 9.44 4.53 13.43
N LEU A 155 10.07 3.83 12.50
CA LEU A 155 10.21 4.28 11.12
C LEU A 155 10.04 3.09 10.19
N ILE A 156 9.36 3.31 9.07
CA ILE A 156 9.39 2.41 7.92
C ILE A 156 9.91 3.21 6.74
N LYS A 157 10.96 2.73 6.10
CA LYS A 157 11.51 3.32 4.88
C LYS A 157 11.40 2.34 3.73
N LEU A 158 10.79 2.80 2.65
CA LEU A 158 10.62 2.08 1.41
C LEU A 158 11.53 2.69 0.35
N THR A 159 12.44 1.90 -0.20
CA THR A 159 13.29 2.29 -1.33
C THR A 159 12.91 1.46 -2.56
N VAL A 160 12.56 2.14 -3.65
CA VAL A 160 12.19 1.54 -4.93
C VAL A 160 13.26 1.88 -5.97
N VAL A 161 13.79 0.84 -6.62
CA VAL A 161 14.82 0.97 -7.66
C VAL A 161 14.21 0.59 -9.02
N THR A 162 14.43 1.45 -10.00
CA THR A 162 14.05 1.25 -11.40
C THR A 162 15.29 1.44 -12.30
N ASP A 163 15.15 1.25 -13.61
CA ASP A 163 16.21 1.61 -14.57
C ASP A 163 16.57 3.10 -14.57
N LYS A 164 15.63 3.98 -14.23
CA LYS A 164 15.81 5.43 -14.36
C LYS A 164 16.23 6.12 -13.07
N GLN A 165 15.79 5.59 -11.93
CA GLN A 165 15.97 6.24 -10.64
C GLN A 165 15.85 5.26 -9.47
N THR A 166 16.47 5.65 -8.37
CA THR A 166 16.21 5.13 -7.02
C THR A 166 15.47 6.19 -6.22
N ARG A 167 14.36 5.81 -5.58
CA ARG A 167 13.54 6.73 -4.77
C ARG A 167 13.24 6.10 -3.42
N SER A 168 13.45 6.86 -2.36
CA SER A 168 13.02 6.49 -1.01
C SER A 168 11.83 7.32 -0.55
N VAL A 169 10.97 6.70 0.26
CA VAL A 169 9.95 7.36 1.08
C VAL A 169 9.98 6.74 2.47
N SER A 170 9.99 7.58 3.50
CA SER A 170 10.00 7.16 4.89
C SER A 170 8.79 7.72 5.61
N GLY A 171 8.24 6.95 6.54
CA GLY A 171 7.12 7.39 7.36
C GLY A 171 7.15 6.81 8.76
N THR A 172 6.38 7.43 9.63
CA THR A 172 6.27 7.10 11.05
C THR A 172 4.80 7.12 11.50
N ILE A 173 4.57 6.71 12.74
CA ILE A 173 3.28 6.83 13.41
C ILE A 173 3.42 7.88 14.49
N PHE A 174 2.67 8.98 14.36
CA PHE A 174 2.65 10.07 15.32
C PHE A 174 1.22 10.31 15.80
N GLY A 175 0.99 10.28 17.12
CA GLY A 175 -0.35 10.42 17.70
C GLY A 175 -1.36 9.39 17.17
N GLY A 176 -0.90 8.18 16.84
CA GLY A 176 -1.72 7.11 16.25
C GLY A 176 -2.03 7.27 14.75
N LYS A 177 -1.52 8.31 14.09
CA LYS A 177 -1.72 8.57 12.65
C LYS A 177 -0.43 8.32 11.86
N ALA A 178 -0.57 7.72 10.69
CA ALA A 178 0.55 7.54 9.76
C ALA A 178 0.93 8.88 9.12
N ARG A 179 2.23 9.18 9.05
CA ARG A 179 2.78 10.38 8.40
C ARG A 179 3.99 10.00 7.54
N ILE A 180 4.12 10.65 6.40
CA ILE A 180 5.37 10.67 5.64
C ILE A 180 6.29 11.70 6.32
N VAL A 181 7.56 11.35 6.52
CA VAL A 181 8.57 12.20 7.18
C VAL A 181 9.77 12.50 6.29
N GLU A 182 9.97 11.73 5.22
CA GLU A 182 11.06 11.93 4.27
C GLU A 182 10.70 11.40 2.88
N ILE A 183 11.08 12.12 1.84
CA ILE A 183 10.98 11.67 0.45
C ILE A 183 12.27 12.05 -0.27
N LYS A 184 12.92 11.09 -0.93
CA LYS A 184 14.20 11.32 -1.64
C LYS A 184 15.29 11.99 -0.77
N GLY A 185 15.32 11.69 0.52
CA GLY A 185 16.24 12.33 1.47
C GLY A 185 15.87 13.76 1.89
N ILE A 186 14.73 14.28 1.42
CA ILE A 186 14.20 15.58 1.83
C ILE A 186 13.22 15.34 2.99
N LYS A 187 13.52 15.93 4.16
CA LYS A 187 12.61 15.91 5.32
C LYS A 187 11.34 16.70 5.00
N ILE A 188 10.19 16.07 5.21
CA ILE A 188 8.87 16.64 4.98
C ILE A 188 7.87 15.92 5.87
N GLU A 189 7.15 16.64 6.72
CA GLU A 189 6.13 16.05 7.58
C GLU A 189 4.76 16.21 6.94
N ALA A 190 4.24 15.13 6.35
CA ALA A 190 2.98 15.18 5.61
C ALA A 190 2.01 14.09 6.08
N ASP A 191 0.82 14.51 6.51
CA ASP A 191 -0.39 13.72 6.46
C ASP A 191 -1.06 13.87 5.08
N LEU A 192 -1.52 12.76 4.51
CA LEU A 192 -2.18 12.75 3.21
C LEU A 192 -3.69 12.62 3.40
N SER A 193 -4.43 13.35 2.59
CA SER A 193 -5.88 13.25 2.49
C SER A 193 -6.28 12.28 1.37
N GLU A 194 -7.56 12.24 1.00
CA GLU A 194 -7.98 11.50 -0.17
C GLU A 194 -7.35 12.05 -1.47
N HIS A 195 -7.32 13.36 -1.64
CA HIS A 195 -6.86 14.01 -2.87
C HIS A 195 -5.57 14.79 -2.63
N ASN A 196 -4.48 14.40 -3.30
CA ASN A 196 -3.18 15.01 -3.07
C ASN A 196 -2.49 15.36 -4.39
N LEU A 197 -1.77 16.47 -4.39
CA LEU A 197 -0.84 16.85 -5.43
C LEU A 197 0.58 16.71 -4.91
N TYR A 198 1.37 15.87 -5.56
CA TYR A 198 2.80 15.79 -5.37
C TYR A 198 3.51 16.62 -6.44
N VAL A 199 4.40 17.51 -6.01
CA VAL A 199 5.23 18.33 -6.91
C VAL A 199 6.69 18.21 -6.50
N THR A 200 7.57 18.01 -7.48
CA THR A 200 9.00 18.24 -7.36
C THR A 200 9.33 19.54 -8.10
N ASN A 201 10.02 20.47 -7.45
CA ASN A 201 10.33 21.79 -8.01
C ASN A 201 11.73 22.28 -7.61
N GLN A 202 12.19 23.35 -8.27
CA GLN A 202 13.32 24.14 -7.79
C GLN A 202 12.84 25.15 -6.74
N ASP A 203 13.56 25.24 -5.61
CA ASP A 203 13.26 26.17 -4.51
C ASP A 203 13.64 27.62 -4.87
N LYS A 204 12.82 28.24 -5.73
CA LYS A 204 13.01 29.61 -6.22
C LYS A 204 11.74 30.44 -6.05
N PRO A 205 11.86 31.77 -5.89
CA PRO A 205 10.70 32.66 -5.83
C PRO A 205 9.78 32.49 -7.04
N GLY A 206 8.47 32.52 -6.80
CA GLY A 206 7.44 32.41 -7.83
C GLY A 206 6.68 31.09 -7.85
N PHE A 207 7.33 29.95 -7.51
CA PHE A 207 6.71 28.63 -7.57
C PHE A 207 5.39 28.55 -6.80
N ILE A 208 5.40 28.90 -5.52
CA ILE A 208 4.20 28.83 -4.66
C ILE A 208 3.09 29.75 -5.20
N LYS A 209 3.45 30.96 -5.63
CA LYS A 209 2.50 31.94 -6.18
C LYS A 209 1.82 31.40 -7.46
N ASP A 210 2.60 30.86 -8.38
CA ASP A 210 2.08 30.35 -9.66
C ASP A 210 1.24 29.07 -9.45
N LEU A 211 1.68 28.17 -8.57
CA LEU A 211 0.93 26.97 -8.20
C LEU A 211 -0.42 27.33 -7.56
N SER A 212 -0.41 28.17 -6.53
CA SER A 212 -1.62 28.59 -5.81
C SER A 212 -2.58 29.33 -6.73
N LYS A 213 -2.06 30.13 -7.67
CA LYS A 213 -2.90 30.80 -8.69
C LYS A 213 -3.63 29.78 -9.56
N ILE A 214 -2.95 28.77 -10.09
CA ILE A 214 -3.58 27.75 -10.94
C ILE A 214 -4.69 27.01 -10.17
N LEU A 215 -4.44 26.63 -8.92
CA LEU A 215 -5.44 25.97 -8.09
C LEU A 215 -6.66 26.88 -7.83
N ALA A 216 -6.42 28.14 -7.47
CA ALA A 216 -7.47 29.12 -7.22
C ALA A 216 -8.31 29.44 -8.46
N ASP A 217 -7.67 29.63 -9.63
CA ASP A 217 -8.35 29.88 -10.91
C ASP A 217 -9.26 28.69 -11.29
N ASN A 218 -8.94 27.48 -10.85
CA ASN A 218 -9.74 26.26 -11.03
C ASN A 218 -10.68 25.96 -9.83
N LYS A 219 -10.80 26.87 -8.86
CA LYS A 219 -11.64 26.73 -7.66
C LYS A 219 -11.31 25.50 -6.80
N ILE A 220 -10.04 25.12 -6.74
CA ILE A 220 -9.56 24.01 -5.91
C ILE A 220 -9.02 24.57 -4.60
N ASN A 221 -9.67 24.22 -3.48
CA ASN A 221 -9.20 24.60 -2.15
C ASN A 221 -8.00 23.74 -1.73
N ILE A 222 -7.09 24.35 -0.96
CA ILE A 222 -5.92 23.69 -0.36
C ILE A 222 -6.26 23.40 1.11
N ALA A 223 -6.30 22.11 1.46
CA ALA A 223 -6.52 21.67 2.83
C ALA A 223 -5.23 21.71 3.66
N THR A 224 -4.14 21.19 3.10
CA THR A 224 -2.80 21.24 3.71
C THR A 224 -1.74 21.49 2.64
N PHE A 225 -0.64 22.13 3.04
CA PHE A 225 0.49 22.40 2.17
C PHE A 225 1.77 22.08 2.94
N HIS A 226 2.42 20.98 2.54
CA HIS A 226 3.68 20.51 3.12
C HIS A 226 4.81 20.77 2.13
N LEU A 227 5.91 21.35 2.61
CA LEU A 227 7.09 21.67 1.79
C LEU A 227 8.35 21.19 2.48
N GLY A 228 9.20 20.48 1.74
CA GLY A 228 10.56 20.16 2.14
C GLY A 228 11.54 20.59 1.05
N ARG A 229 12.76 20.92 1.44
CA ARG A 229 13.85 21.22 0.50
C ARG A 229 15.14 20.53 0.93
N LEU A 230 15.95 20.13 -0.04
CA LEU A 230 17.26 19.55 0.24
C LEU A 230 18.25 20.63 0.73
N SER A 231 18.26 21.77 0.05
CA SER A 231 19.07 22.95 0.36
C SER A 231 18.43 24.20 -0.23
N SER A 232 18.84 25.37 0.24
CA SER A 232 18.34 26.65 -0.29
C SER A 232 18.68 26.77 -1.78
N GLY A 233 17.67 27.02 -2.62
CA GLY A 233 17.84 27.12 -4.08
C GLY A 233 17.96 25.78 -4.81
N GLY A 234 17.97 24.67 -4.08
CA GLY A 234 18.07 23.32 -4.62
C GLY A 234 16.72 22.71 -5.01
N GLU A 235 16.66 21.38 -5.00
CA GLU A 235 15.42 20.64 -5.23
C GLU A 235 14.52 20.68 -3.97
N ALA A 236 13.22 20.84 -4.21
CA ALA A 236 12.17 20.83 -3.21
C ALA A 236 11.03 19.89 -3.61
N ILE A 237 10.29 19.46 -2.58
CA ILE A 237 9.09 18.65 -2.72
C ILE A 237 7.95 19.39 -2.03
N ALA A 238 6.84 19.53 -2.73
CA ALA A 238 5.58 19.98 -2.18
C ALA A 238 4.55 18.85 -2.22
N ILE A 239 3.82 18.68 -1.12
CA ILE A 239 2.64 17.82 -1.03
C ILE A 239 1.48 18.71 -0.62
N ILE A 240 0.45 18.77 -1.48
CA ILE A 240 -0.70 19.63 -1.27
C ILE A 240 -1.93 18.73 -1.20
N SER A 241 -2.59 18.67 -0.05
CA SER A 241 -3.91 18.05 0.06
C SER A 241 -4.97 19.02 -0.43
N THR A 242 -5.93 18.53 -1.19
CA THR A 242 -7.04 19.32 -1.71
C THR A 242 -8.38 18.70 -1.30
N ASP A 243 -9.43 19.53 -1.19
CA ASP A 243 -10.75 19.02 -0.80
C ASP A 243 -11.40 18.17 -1.89
N ASN A 244 -10.97 18.36 -3.14
CA ASN A 244 -11.56 17.72 -4.32
C ASN A 244 -10.46 17.13 -5.21
N LYS A 245 -10.87 16.19 -6.06
CA LYS A 245 -10.04 15.63 -7.13
C LYS A 245 -9.49 16.74 -8.03
N ILE A 246 -8.21 16.61 -8.41
CA ILE A 246 -7.55 17.52 -9.35
C ILE A 246 -7.63 16.93 -10.75
N GLU A 247 -8.26 17.64 -11.67
CA GLU A 247 -8.37 17.19 -13.05
C GLU A 247 -7.04 17.23 -13.79
N ASN A 248 -6.85 16.30 -14.73
CA ASN A 248 -5.59 16.16 -15.47
C ASN A 248 -5.20 17.46 -16.20
N SER A 249 -6.17 18.24 -16.70
CA SER A 249 -5.90 19.53 -17.33
C SER A 249 -5.21 20.53 -16.39
N VAL A 250 -5.55 20.51 -15.10
CA VAL A 250 -4.93 21.34 -14.07
C VAL A 250 -3.52 20.85 -13.79
N ILE A 251 -3.32 19.53 -13.69
CA ILE A 251 -1.99 18.92 -13.52
C ILE A 251 -1.06 19.30 -14.69
N GLU A 252 -1.55 19.21 -15.93
CA GLU A 252 -0.79 19.62 -17.12
C GLU A 252 -0.47 21.11 -17.14
N SER A 253 -1.33 21.95 -16.54
CA SER A 253 -1.04 23.39 -16.37
C SER A 253 0.06 23.63 -15.34
N ILE A 254 0.05 22.88 -14.23
CA ILE A 254 1.07 22.95 -13.18
C ILE A 254 2.43 22.49 -13.72
N LYS A 255 2.47 21.45 -14.54
CA LYS A 255 3.71 20.98 -15.21
C LYS A 255 4.37 22.03 -16.10
N LYS A 256 3.62 23.03 -16.58
CA LYS A 256 4.14 24.13 -17.42
C LYS A 256 4.79 25.25 -16.60
N ILE A 257 4.66 25.25 -15.27
CA ILE A 257 5.39 26.20 -14.43
C ILE A 257 6.90 25.93 -14.62
N PRO A 258 7.72 26.92 -15.01
CA PRO A 258 9.14 26.69 -15.32
C PRO A 258 9.97 26.06 -14.20
N LEU A 259 9.54 26.22 -12.95
CA LEU A 259 10.22 25.70 -11.76
C LEU A 259 9.81 24.25 -11.42
N VAL A 260 8.81 23.68 -12.10
CA VAL A 260 8.31 22.33 -11.82
C VAL A 260 9.08 21.28 -12.63
N ILE A 261 9.58 20.27 -11.92
CA ILE A 261 10.28 19.11 -12.48
C ILE A 261 9.30 17.96 -12.68
N GLN A 262 8.42 17.74 -11.70
CA GLN A 262 7.38 16.69 -11.74
C GLN A 262 6.12 17.20 -11.03
N ALA A 263 4.95 16.91 -11.59
CA ALA A 263 3.67 17.08 -10.88
C ALA A 263 2.78 15.85 -11.12
N LYS A 264 2.23 15.30 -10.04
CA LYS A 264 1.41 14.09 -10.04
C LYS A 264 0.26 14.23 -9.06
N TYR A 265 -0.94 13.90 -9.52
CA TYR A 265 -2.08 13.67 -8.65
C TYR A 265 -1.96 12.26 -8.04
N ILE A 266 -2.17 12.17 -6.72
CA ILE A 266 -2.13 10.94 -5.94
C ILE A 266 -3.43 10.86 -5.15
N GLN A 267 -4.10 9.70 -5.21
CA GLN A 267 -5.34 9.46 -4.49
C GLN A 267 -5.18 8.33 -3.47
N PHE A 268 -5.72 8.53 -2.28
CA PHE A 268 -5.87 7.47 -1.28
C PHE A 268 -7.36 7.33 -0.97
N LYS A 269 -7.94 6.16 -1.24
CA LYS A 269 -9.30 5.89 -0.79
C LYS A 269 -9.24 5.51 0.69
N ASP A 270 -9.96 6.23 1.54
CA ASP A 270 -10.17 5.80 2.92
C ASP A 270 -11.02 4.53 2.92
N LYS A 271 -10.34 3.38 2.98
CA LYS A 271 -10.95 2.06 3.20
C LYS A 271 -11.11 1.79 4.70
N GLU A 272 -11.64 2.73 5.47
CA GLU A 272 -12.10 2.40 6.84
C GLU A 272 -13.49 1.74 6.85
N ASN A 273 -14.16 1.61 5.69
CA ASN A 273 -15.52 1.08 5.56
C ASN A 273 -15.69 -0.13 4.61
N GLU A 274 -14.63 -0.91 4.34
CA GLU A 274 -14.71 -2.24 3.69
C GLU A 274 -14.03 -3.30 4.55
#